data_AF-S4RNS1-F1
#
_entry.id   AF-S4RNS1-F1
#
_cell.length_a   1.000
_cell.length_b   1.000
_cell.length_c   1.000
_cell.angle_alpha   90.00
_cell.angle_beta   90.00
_cell.angle_gamma   90.00
#
_symmetry.space_group_name_H-M   'P 1'
#
loop_
_entity.id
_entity.type
_entity.pdbx_description
1 polymer ?
#
loop_
_entity_poly.entity_id
_entity_poly.type
_entity_poly.pdbx_seq_one_letter_code
_entity_poly.pdbx_strand_id
1 'polypeptide(L)'
;PLCRHSDGRKVLRSSLREFLCSEAMHHLGVPTTRAGSCVTSHSTVLRDVHYDGNARPEQCSVVLRIAPSFLRFGSFEIFKSTDKDTGRTGPSAGREDIKVTMLDYVIDTFYPELLEGHGDGASHKYTAFFREAKVVRRTAHLVAEWQCVGFCHGVLNTDNMSILGLTIDYGPFGFMDRFDPHYVCNGSDEGGRYAYDQQPEMCRWNLEKLAEALAPTLPTERSRPVLDEYGAL
;
A
#
# COMPACT_ATOMS: atom_id res chain seq x y z
N PRO A 1 -10.87 -14.52 11.85
CA PRO A 1 -10.81 -15.39 10.65
C PRO A 1 -9.54 -15.20 9.78
N LEU A 2 -8.94 -14.00 9.70
CA LEU A 2 -7.83 -13.71 8.77
C LEU A 2 -6.41 -13.74 9.36
N CYS A 3 -6.24 -14.09 10.64
CA CYS A 3 -4.92 -14.11 11.31
C CYS A 3 -3.96 -15.19 10.80
N ARG A 4 -4.41 -16.09 9.90
CA ARG A 4 -3.66 -17.27 9.45
C ARG A 4 -3.14 -18.07 10.66
N HIS A 5 -1.82 -18.17 10.81
CA HIS A 5 -1.14 -18.86 11.93
C HIS A 5 -0.61 -17.89 13.00
N SER A 6 -0.90 -16.59 12.89
CA SER A 6 -0.41 -15.56 13.81
C SER A 6 -1.41 -15.24 14.92
N ASP A 7 -0.92 -14.61 15.99
CA ASP A 7 -1.70 -14.30 17.20
C ASP A 7 -2.67 -13.10 17.08
N GLY A 8 -2.58 -12.32 16.00
CA GLY A 8 -3.40 -11.11 15.80
C GLY A 8 -3.08 -9.98 16.79
N ARG A 9 -1.87 -9.94 17.35
CA ARG A 9 -1.41 -8.94 18.33
C ARG A 9 -0.29 -8.07 17.77
N LYS A 10 -0.28 -6.83 18.23
CA LYS A 10 0.79 -5.86 17.99
C LYS A 10 1.50 -5.51 19.29
N VAL A 11 2.81 -5.27 19.22
CA VAL A 11 3.65 -4.96 20.39
C VAL A 11 3.95 -3.47 20.51
N LEU A 12 4.20 -3.00 21.73
CA LEU A 12 4.34 -1.57 22.06
C LEU A 12 5.38 -0.86 21.17
N ARG A 13 6.54 -1.47 20.97
CA ARG A 13 7.60 -0.93 20.11
C ARG A 13 7.12 -0.65 18.68
N SER A 14 6.39 -1.61 18.08
CA SER A 14 5.84 -1.45 16.73
C SER A 14 4.71 -0.41 16.69
N SER A 15 3.89 -0.33 17.74
CA SER A 15 2.83 0.69 17.82
C SER A 15 3.38 2.10 17.97
N LEU A 16 4.40 2.30 18.80
CA LEU A 16 5.08 3.59 18.95
C LEU A 16 5.74 4.02 17.64
N ARG A 17 6.43 3.11 16.94
CA ARG A 17 7.02 3.40 15.63
C ARG A 17 5.98 3.83 14.60
N GLU A 18 4.88 3.10 14.48
CA GLU A 18 3.79 3.48 13.56
C GLU A 18 3.16 4.81 13.95
N PHE A 19 2.89 5.04 15.24
CA PHE A 19 2.31 6.29 15.73
C PHE A 19 3.21 7.49 15.39
N LEU A 20 4.48 7.42 15.77
CA LEU A 20 5.44 8.51 15.55
C LEU A 20 5.65 8.78 14.05
N CYS A 21 5.81 7.73 13.24
CA CYS A 21 6.08 7.91 11.82
C CYS A 21 4.87 8.39 11.03
N SER A 22 3.67 7.92 11.37
CA SER A 22 2.41 8.42 10.78
C SER A 22 2.30 9.93 10.95
N GLU A 23 2.55 10.41 12.17
CA GLU A 23 2.43 11.83 12.47
C GLU A 23 3.62 12.65 11.94
N ALA A 24 4.84 12.09 11.94
CA ALA A 24 6.00 12.74 11.35
C ALA A 24 5.82 12.95 9.84
N MET A 25 5.39 11.91 9.11
CA MET A 25 5.13 12.00 7.66
C MET A 25 4.06 13.05 7.35
N HIS A 26 2.99 13.11 8.15
CA HIS A 26 1.96 14.13 8.01
C HIS A 26 2.52 15.55 8.14
N HIS A 27 3.35 15.81 9.16
CA HIS A 27 3.95 17.13 9.39
C HIS A 27 5.08 17.47 8.40
N LEU A 28 5.68 16.47 7.74
CA LEU A 28 6.58 16.65 6.61
C LEU A 28 5.83 16.97 5.30
N GLY A 29 4.49 16.91 5.30
CA GLY A 29 3.67 17.13 4.10
C GLY A 29 3.49 15.88 3.24
N VAL A 30 4.04 14.72 3.65
CA VAL A 30 3.91 13.48 2.89
C VAL A 30 2.55 12.83 3.16
N PRO A 31 1.78 12.47 2.11
CA PRO A 31 0.49 11.80 2.29
C PRO A 31 0.61 10.50 3.09
N THR A 32 -0.19 10.34 4.14
CA THR A 32 -0.07 9.22 5.07
C THR A 32 -1.37 8.94 5.83
N THR A 33 -1.52 7.71 6.32
CA THR A 33 -2.46 7.40 7.41
C THR A 33 -2.07 8.11 8.71
N ARG A 34 -3.05 8.46 9.53
CA ARG A 34 -2.87 9.17 10.81
C ARG A 34 -2.96 8.21 11.98
N ALA A 35 -2.37 8.58 13.11
CA ALA A 35 -2.43 7.83 14.35
C ALA A 35 -3.12 8.64 15.46
N GLY A 36 -4.31 8.20 15.87
CA GLY A 36 -5.14 8.91 16.85
C GLY A 36 -4.80 8.58 18.31
N SER A 37 -4.40 7.34 18.61
CA SER A 37 -4.01 6.93 19.96
C SER A 37 -3.13 5.68 19.93
N CYS A 38 -2.33 5.48 20.98
CA CYS A 38 -1.56 4.27 21.23
C CYS A 38 -1.80 3.82 22.68
N VAL A 39 -2.39 2.64 22.85
CA VAL A 39 -2.75 2.09 24.17
C VAL A 39 -2.00 0.79 24.40
N THR A 40 -1.31 0.68 25.54
CA THR A 40 -0.60 -0.53 25.96
C THR A 40 -1.43 -1.36 26.95
N SER A 41 -1.07 -2.62 27.16
CA SER A 41 -1.66 -3.47 28.20
C SER A 41 -0.60 -4.29 28.93
N HIS A 42 -1.00 -4.95 30.02
CA HIS A 42 -0.16 -5.91 30.73
C HIS A 42 -0.08 -7.28 30.03
N SER A 43 -0.89 -7.53 29.00
CA SER A 43 -0.79 -8.76 28.22
C SER A 43 0.51 -8.77 27.42
N THR A 44 1.16 -9.92 27.32
CA THR A 44 2.42 -10.06 26.59
C THR A 44 2.31 -11.07 25.46
N VAL A 45 3.17 -10.92 24.46
CA VAL A 45 3.32 -11.89 23.37
C VAL A 45 4.80 -12.08 23.05
N LEU A 46 5.19 -13.29 22.66
CA LEU A 46 6.58 -13.56 22.27
C LEU A 46 6.88 -12.93 20.91
N ARG A 47 7.96 -12.16 20.84
CA ARG A 47 8.53 -11.65 19.60
C ARG A 47 10.03 -11.85 19.61
N ASP A 48 10.55 -12.20 18.45
CA ASP A 48 11.97 -12.09 18.17
C ASP A 48 12.19 -10.77 17.45
N VAL A 49 12.82 -9.82 18.14
CA VAL A 49 13.00 -8.45 17.65
C VAL A 49 14.04 -8.38 16.54
N HIS A 50 15.05 -9.24 16.62
CA HIS A 50 16.23 -9.22 15.76
C HIS A 50 16.28 -10.40 14.79
N TYR A 51 15.28 -11.29 14.83
CA TYR A 51 15.22 -12.51 14.05
C TYR A 51 16.44 -13.41 14.30
N ASP A 52 16.97 -13.42 15.54
CA ASP A 52 18.20 -14.12 15.95
C ASP A 52 17.93 -15.41 16.76
N GLY A 53 16.66 -15.79 16.88
CA GLY A 53 16.18 -16.92 17.68
C GLY A 53 15.88 -16.57 19.14
N ASN A 54 16.20 -15.36 19.62
CA ASN A 54 16.06 -14.98 21.02
C ASN A 54 14.73 -14.27 21.29
N ALA A 55 13.63 -15.00 21.14
CA ALA A 55 12.30 -14.47 21.40
C ALA A 55 12.11 -14.04 22.87
N ARG A 56 11.55 -12.84 23.08
CA ARG A 56 11.25 -12.29 24.39
C ARG A 56 9.78 -11.86 24.50
N PRO A 57 9.19 -11.87 25.70
CA PRO A 57 7.87 -11.30 25.91
C PRO A 57 7.90 -9.78 25.70
N GLU A 58 7.08 -9.28 24.79
CA GLU A 58 6.82 -7.85 24.59
C GLU A 58 5.37 -7.52 25.00
N GLN A 59 5.15 -6.33 25.55
CA GLN A 59 3.80 -5.88 25.89
C GLN A 59 2.95 -5.67 24.64
N CYS A 60 1.73 -6.17 24.68
CA CYS A 60 0.71 -5.95 23.68
C CYS A 60 0.26 -4.48 23.70
N SER A 61 -0.09 -3.98 22.53
CA SER A 61 -0.63 -2.64 22.35
C SER A 61 -1.56 -2.57 21.16
N VAL A 62 -2.33 -1.49 21.08
CA VAL A 62 -3.20 -1.16 19.96
C VAL A 62 -2.92 0.28 19.54
N VAL A 63 -2.86 0.53 18.24
CA VAL A 63 -2.83 1.87 17.65
C VAL A 63 -4.17 2.13 16.95
N LEU A 64 -4.77 3.29 17.20
CA LEU A 64 -5.92 3.77 16.44
C LEU A 64 -5.40 4.43 15.16
N ARG A 65 -5.49 3.73 14.03
CA ARG A 65 -5.15 4.27 12.72
C ARG A 65 -6.37 4.92 12.07
N ILE A 66 -6.18 6.09 11.47
CA ILE A 66 -7.24 6.90 10.85
C ILE A 66 -6.82 7.20 9.40
N ALA A 67 -7.72 6.96 8.45
CA ALA A 67 -7.52 7.27 7.04
C ALA A 67 -8.90 7.47 6.37
N PRO A 68 -8.97 8.22 5.25
CA PRO A 68 -10.21 8.30 4.45
C PRO A 68 -10.67 6.92 3.94
N SER A 69 -9.72 6.03 3.63
CA SER A 69 -9.98 4.65 3.24
C SER A 69 -8.79 3.75 3.58
N PHE A 70 -9.06 2.47 3.81
CA PHE A 70 -8.06 1.41 3.96
C PHE A 70 -8.02 0.46 2.75
N LEU A 71 -8.69 0.82 1.66
CA LEU A 71 -8.60 0.05 0.41
C LEU A 71 -7.18 0.14 -0.16
N ARG A 72 -6.66 -1.04 -0.51
CA ARG A 72 -5.29 -1.25 -0.99
C ARG A 72 -5.34 -1.79 -2.41
N PHE A 73 -4.21 -1.82 -3.13
CA PHE A 73 -4.17 -2.48 -4.44
C PHE A 73 -4.52 -3.96 -4.28
N GLY A 74 -3.96 -4.61 -3.24
CA GLY A 74 -4.30 -5.99 -2.88
C GLY A 74 -5.79 -6.24 -2.61
N SER A 75 -6.57 -5.21 -2.25
CA SER A 75 -8.03 -5.34 -2.10
C SER A 75 -8.75 -5.65 -3.42
N PHE A 76 -8.16 -5.29 -4.56
CA PHE A 76 -8.67 -5.66 -5.88
C PHE A 76 -8.09 -6.99 -6.37
N GLU A 77 -6.92 -7.38 -5.87
CA GLU A 77 -6.27 -8.64 -6.26
C GLU A 77 -6.94 -9.89 -5.67
N ILE A 78 -7.71 -9.75 -4.58
CA ILE A 78 -8.44 -10.90 -4.00
C ILE A 78 -9.49 -11.51 -4.95
N PHE A 79 -9.84 -10.80 -6.03
CA PHE A 79 -10.77 -11.24 -7.07
C PHE A 79 -10.07 -11.93 -8.24
N LYS A 80 -8.73 -11.96 -8.28
CA LYS A 80 -7.96 -12.61 -9.35
C LYS A 80 -8.34 -14.09 -9.47
N SER A 81 -8.54 -14.52 -10.72
CA SER A 81 -8.70 -15.93 -11.07
C SER A 81 -7.42 -16.71 -10.77
N THR A 82 -7.46 -18.03 -10.92
CA THR A 82 -6.31 -18.90 -10.67
C THR A 82 -5.12 -18.48 -11.52
N ASP A 83 -4.04 -18.12 -10.84
CA ASP A 83 -2.75 -17.82 -11.44
C ASP A 83 -2.15 -19.10 -12.05
N LYS A 84 -1.69 -19.00 -13.31
CA LYS A 84 -1.26 -20.17 -14.08
C LYS A 84 0.05 -20.77 -13.56
N ASP A 85 0.92 -19.94 -13.01
CA ASP A 85 2.27 -20.35 -12.62
C ASP A 85 2.29 -20.89 -11.18
N THR A 86 1.57 -20.23 -10.28
CA THR A 86 1.53 -20.57 -8.85
C THR A 86 0.35 -21.45 -8.46
N GLY A 87 -0.67 -21.56 -9.31
CA GLY A 87 -1.92 -22.27 -9.02
C GLY A 87 -2.76 -21.61 -7.91
N ARG A 88 -2.40 -20.39 -7.48
CA ARG A 88 -3.11 -19.67 -6.40
C ARG A 88 -4.32 -18.94 -6.95
N THR A 89 -5.40 -18.94 -6.19
CA THR A 89 -6.65 -18.25 -6.54
C THR A 89 -6.96 -17.21 -5.47
N GLY A 90 -7.43 -16.04 -5.88
CA GLY A 90 -7.93 -15.04 -4.96
C GLY A 90 -9.14 -15.57 -4.17
N PRO A 91 -9.29 -15.25 -2.87
CA PRO A 91 -10.38 -15.77 -2.03
C PRO A 91 -11.77 -15.29 -2.46
N SER A 92 -11.86 -14.33 -3.39
CA SER A 92 -13.10 -13.82 -3.95
C SER A 92 -13.15 -13.94 -5.48
N ALA A 93 -12.38 -14.87 -6.06
CA ALA A 93 -12.42 -15.14 -7.49
C ALA A 93 -13.85 -15.42 -7.98
N GLY A 94 -14.19 -14.83 -9.14
CA GLY A 94 -15.54 -14.93 -9.72
C GLY A 94 -16.56 -13.95 -9.16
N ARG A 95 -16.21 -13.13 -8.16
CA ARG A 95 -17.07 -12.07 -7.59
C ARG A 95 -16.81 -10.70 -8.20
N GLU A 96 -16.87 -10.65 -9.53
CA GLU A 96 -16.64 -9.43 -10.31
C GLU A 96 -17.65 -8.33 -9.97
N ASP A 97 -18.87 -8.71 -9.57
CA ASP A 97 -19.93 -7.83 -9.06
C ASP A 97 -19.46 -6.98 -7.88
N ILE A 98 -18.78 -7.60 -6.91
CA ILE A 98 -18.26 -6.91 -5.72
C ILE A 98 -17.07 -6.04 -6.11
N LYS A 99 -16.17 -6.53 -6.97
CA LYS A 99 -15.01 -5.74 -7.43
C LYS A 99 -15.43 -4.44 -8.09
N VAL A 100 -16.42 -4.51 -8.98
CA VAL A 100 -16.99 -3.32 -9.65
C VAL A 100 -17.61 -2.38 -8.63
N THR A 101 -18.43 -2.90 -7.69
CA THR A 101 -19.01 -2.09 -6.60
C THR A 101 -17.95 -1.39 -5.76
N MET A 102 -16.84 -2.06 -5.44
CA MET A 102 -15.72 -1.47 -4.70
C MET A 102 -15.01 -0.37 -5.50
N LEU A 103 -14.82 -0.57 -6.80
CA LEU A 103 -14.21 0.41 -7.68
C LEU A 103 -15.12 1.65 -7.81
N ASP A 104 -16.41 1.44 -8.01
CA ASP A 104 -17.41 2.50 -8.05
C ASP A 104 -17.40 3.31 -6.76
N TYR A 105 -17.42 2.65 -5.60
CA TYR A 105 -17.31 3.32 -4.30
C TYR A 105 -16.05 4.20 -4.19
N VAL A 106 -14.89 3.71 -4.64
CA VAL A 106 -13.65 4.48 -4.60
C VAL A 106 -13.76 5.74 -5.45
N ILE A 107 -14.27 5.60 -6.68
CA ILE A 107 -14.38 6.71 -7.63
C ILE A 107 -15.40 7.73 -7.12
N ASP A 108 -16.60 7.27 -6.77
CA ASP A 108 -17.71 8.15 -6.40
C ASP A 108 -17.42 8.91 -5.09
N THR A 109 -16.64 8.32 -4.18
CA THR A 109 -16.35 8.93 -2.87
C THR A 109 -15.11 9.80 -2.89
N PHE A 110 -14.02 9.36 -3.54
CA PHE A 110 -12.70 9.99 -3.40
C PHE A 110 -12.20 10.68 -4.67
N TYR A 111 -12.89 10.48 -5.78
CA TYR A 111 -12.60 11.09 -7.07
C TYR A 111 -13.87 11.61 -7.77
N PRO A 112 -14.78 12.31 -7.06
CA PRO A 112 -16.04 12.76 -7.65
C PRO A 112 -15.82 13.74 -8.82
N GLU A 113 -14.67 14.43 -8.86
CA GLU A 113 -14.32 15.33 -9.96
C GLU A 113 -14.21 14.61 -11.31
N LEU A 114 -13.94 13.29 -11.32
CA LEU A 114 -13.86 12.49 -12.53
C LEU A 114 -15.23 12.23 -13.17
N LEU A 115 -16.29 12.50 -12.42
CA LEU A 115 -17.68 12.37 -12.88
C LEU A 115 -18.19 13.66 -13.53
N GLU A 116 -17.50 14.78 -13.31
CA GLU A 116 -17.86 16.09 -13.85
C GLU A 116 -17.14 16.32 -15.19
N GLY A 117 -17.88 16.32 -16.31
CA GLY A 117 -17.35 16.69 -17.64
C GLY A 117 -17.08 15.55 -18.60
N HIS A 118 -17.54 14.33 -18.28
CA HIS A 118 -17.34 13.16 -19.13
C HIS A 118 -18.66 12.53 -19.56
N GLY A 119 -18.79 12.31 -20.88
CA GLY A 119 -20.00 11.78 -21.51
C GLY A 119 -20.40 10.42 -20.95
N ASP A 120 -21.71 10.19 -20.96
CA ASP A 120 -22.43 9.09 -20.30
C ASP A 120 -21.82 7.71 -20.63
N GLY A 121 -21.10 7.09 -19.68
CA GLY A 121 -20.58 5.73 -19.85
C GLY A 121 -19.59 5.25 -18.78
N ALA A 122 -19.90 4.10 -18.15
CA ALA A 122 -19.05 3.44 -17.16
C ALA A 122 -17.63 3.13 -17.65
N SER A 123 -17.48 2.84 -18.95
CA SER A 123 -16.16 2.61 -19.56
C SER A 123 -15.26 3.85 -19.51
N HIS A 124 -15.83 5.05 -19.61
CA HIS A 124 -15.09 6.30 -19.49
C HIS A 124 -14.74 6.58 -18.03
N LYS A 125 -15.63 6.33 -17.07
CA LYS A 125 -15.38 6.48 -15.62
C LYS A 125 -14.14 5.69 -15.15
N TYR A 126 -14.07 4.40 -15.45
CA TYR A 126 -12.94 3.56 -15.04
C TYR A 126 -11.67 3.91 -15.79
N THR A 127 -11.82 4.25 -17.07
CA THR A 127 -10.70 4.76 -17.85
C THR A 127 -10.23 6.06 -17.24
N ALA A 128 -11.05 7.04 -16.88
CA ALA A 128 -10.66 8.28 -16.22
C ALA A 128 -9.96 8.03 -14.87
N PHE A 129 -10.50 7.16 -14.02
CA PHE A 129 -9.87 6.78 -12.76
C PHE A 129 -8.41 6.31 -12.92
N PHE A 130 -8.13 5.55 -13.98
CA PHE A 130 -6.79 5.08 -14.28
C PHE A 130 -6.00 6.04 -15.18
N ARG A 131 -6.56 6.49 -16.30
CA ARG A 131 -6.06 7.38 -17.38
C ARG A 131 -5.90 8.84 -17.02
N GLU A 132 -6.76 9.41 -16.18
CA GLU A 132 -6.45 10.69 -15.55
C GLU A 132 -5.35 10.56 -14.50
N ALA A 133 -4.74 9.37 -14.43
CA ALA A 133 -3.52 9.09 -13.72
C ALA A 133 -3.64 9.51 -12.27
N LYS A 134 -4.84 9.50 -11.67
CA LYS A 134 -4.98 9.96 -10.28
C LYS A 134 -4.28 8.98 -9.35
N VAL A 135 -4.54 7.69 -9.50
CA VAL A 135 -3.84 6.66 -8.71
C VAL A 135 -2.36 6.58 -9.11
N VAL A 136 -2.06 6.63 -10.40
CA VAL A 136 -0.67 6.58 -10.93
C VAL A 136 0.13 7.79 -10.46
N ARG A 137 -0.32 9.03 -10.70
CA ARG A 137 0.30 10.29 -10.25
C ARG A 137 0.37 10.40 -8.74
N ARG A 138 -0.68 10.03 -7.99
CA ARG A 138 -0.61 10.06 -6.52
C ARG A 138 0.43 9.09 -6.01
N THR A 139 0.57 7.92 -6.64
CA THR A 139 1.61 6.96 -6.28
C THR A 139 3.00 7.46 -6.66
N ALA A 140 3.17 8.02 -7.86
CA ALA A 140 4.41 8.63 -8.32
C ALA A 140 4.86 9.79 -7.41
N HIS A 141 3.94 10.70 -7.10
CA HIS A 141 4.17 11.80 -6.17
C HIS A 141 4.50 11.29 -4.77
N LEU A 142 3.79 10.27 -4.27
CA LEU A 142 4.05 9.69 -2.95
C LEU A 142 5.48 9.12 -2.86
N VAL A 143 5.91 8.35 -3.86
CA VAL A 143 7.27 7.80 -3.85
C VAL A 143 8.31 8.89 -4.08
N ALA A 144 8.04 9.90 -4.89
CA ALA A 144 8.92 11.05 -5.05
C ALA A 144 9.13 11.79 -3.70
N GLU A 145 8.06 12.02 -2.94
CA GLU A 145 8.12 12.57 -1.59
C GLU A 145 8.98 11.69 -0.65
N TRP A 146 8.82 10.36 -0.71
CA TRP A 146 9.66 9.43 0.05
C TRP A 146 11.15 9.58 -0.30
N GLN A 147 11.47 9.70 -1.59
CA GLN A 147 12.85 9.95 -2.03
C GLN A 147 13.35 11.34 -1.55
N CYS A 148 12.50 12.36 -1.51
CA CYS A 148 12.91 13.69 -1.06
C CYS A 148 13.26 13.73 0.43
N VAL A 149 12.55 12.97 1.28
CA VAL A 149 12.77 12.94 2.73
C VAL A 149 13.68 11.81 3.20
N GLY A 150 14.24 11.01 2.28
CA GLY A 150 15.09 9.86 2.60
C GLY A 150 14.36 8.74 3.35
N PHE A 151 13.06 8.57 3.09
CA PHE A 151 12.23 7.53 3.70
C PHE A 151 12.30 6.24 2.88
N CYS A 152 12.56 5.12 3.55
CA CYS A 152 12.50 3.77 3.00
C CYS A 152 11.40 2.97 3.71
N HIS A 153 10.40 2.49 2.96
CA HIS A 153 9.24 1.80 3.49
C HIS A 153 9.54 0.35 3.93
N GLY A 154 10.37 -0.35 3.16
CA GLY A 154 10.88 -1.70 3.48
C GLY A 154 9.92 -2.86 3.21
N VAL A 155 8.63 -2.62 2.93
CA VAL A 155 7.63 -3.67 2.63
C VAL A 155 6.59 -3.15 1.63
N LEU A 156 7.00 -2.94 0.38
CA LEU A 156 6.12 -2.45 -0.69
C LEU A 156 5.41 -3.60 -1.41
N ASN A 157 4.77 -4.50 -0.65
CA ASN A 157 3.82 -5.45 -1.22
C ASN A 157 2.57 -4.72 -1.72
N THR A 158 1.83 -5.28 -2.68
CA THR A 158 0.62 -4.68 -3.24
C THR A 158 -0.49 -4.45 -2.21
N ASP A 159 -0.55 -5.27 -1.16
CA ASP A 159 -1.44 -5.05 -0.03
C ASP A 159 -1.01 -3.86 0.85
N ASN A 160 0.22 -3.36 0.76
CA ASN A 160 0.65 -2.13 1.45
C ASN A 160 0.57 -0.87 0.56
N MET A 161 -0.02 -0.98 -0.63
CA MET A 161 -0.22 0.18 -1.51
C MET A 161 -1.64 0.71 -1.36
N SER A 162 -1.79 1.93 -0.84
CA SER A 162 -3.09 2.59 -0.71
C SER A 162 -3.67 2.98 -2.08
N ILE A 163 -4.96 2.73 -2.31
CA ILE A 163 -5.66 3.19 -3.52
C ILE A 163 -5.75 4.73 -3.62
N LEU A 164 -5.47 5.44 -2.53
CA LEU A 164 -5.54 6.90 -2.43
C LEU A 164 -4.15 7.57 -2.45
N GLY A 165 -3.07 6.79 -2.58
CA GLY A 165 -1.70 7.31 -2.54
C GLY A 165 -1.28 7.80 -1.15
N LEU A 166 -1.61 7.03 -0.11
CA LEU A 166 -1.17 7.28 1.27
C LEU A 166 -0.05 6.31 1.66
N THR A 167 0.95 6.81 2.38
CA THR A 167 1.86 5.95 3.17
C THR A 167 1.03 5.18 4.19
N ILE A 168 1.17 3.86 4.23
CA ILE A 168 0.38 2.97 5.08
C ILE A 168 1.21 1.76 5.51
N ASP A 169 0.92 1.20 6.69
CA ASP A 169 1.56 -0.03 7.18
C ASP A 169 3.04 0.13 7.56
N TYR A 170 3.27 0.96 8.59
CA TYR A 170 4.59 1.23 9.15
C TYR A 170 5.15 0.03 9.93
N GLY A 171 5.83 -0.86 9.20
CA GLY A 171 6.57 -2.00 9.75
C GLY A 171 8.08 -1.69 9.91
N PRO A 172 8.95 -2.39 9.17
CA PRO A 172 10.40 -2.20 9.21
C PRO A 172 10.85 -1.03 8.32
N PHE A 173 10.21 0.13 8.42
CA PHE A 173 10.64 1.34 7.71
C PHE A 173 11.92 1.95 8.32
N GLY A 174 12.57 2.85 7.59
CA GLY A 174 13.67 3.66 8.10
C GLY A 174 13.78 5.01 7.38
N PHE A 175 14.19 6.05 8.10
CA PHE A 175 14.73 7.27 7.49
C PHE A 175 16.24 7.12 7.42
N MET A 176 16.85 7.49 6.30
CA MET A 176 18.31 7.43 6.15
C MET A 176 19.00 8.49 7.00
N ASP A 177 19.82 8.06 7.96
CA ASP A 177 20.68 8.97 8.74
C ASP A 177 21.87 9.47 7.91
N ARG A 178 22.41 8.60 7.06
CA ARG A 178 23.45 8.92 6.06
C ARG A 178 22.91 8.49 4.71
N PHE A 179 23.14 9.32 3.70
CA PHE A 179 22.71 8.99 2.34
C PHE A 179 23.42 7.71 1.88
N ASP A 180 22.61 6.71 1.55
CA ASP A 180 23.01 5.45 0.92
C ASP A 180 21.91 5.07 -0.07
N PRO A 181 22.15 5.17 -1.39
CA PRO A 181 21.12 4.87 -2.38
C PRO A 181 20.63 3.42 -2.30
N HIS A 182 21.46 2.50 -1.81
CA HIS A 182 21.14 1.08 -1.69
C HIS A 182 20.67 0.69 -0.28
N TYR A 183 20.27 1.67 0.53
CA TYR A 183 19.80 1.44 1.89
C TYR A 183 18.62 0.47 1.94
N VAL A 184 18.76 -0.60 2.74
CA VAL A 184 17.70 -1.58 3.03
C VAL A 184 17.32 -1.46 4.50
N CYS A 185 16.11 -0.97 4.78
CA CYS A 185 15.61 -0.82 6.16
C CYS A 185 15.02 -2.11 6.74
N ASN A 186 14.63 -3.06 5.89
CA ASN A 186 14.02 -4.31 6.31
C ASN A 186 15.05 -5.43 6.40
N GLY A 187 15.35 -5.89 7.63
CA GLY A 187 16.31 -6.96 7.85
C GLY A 187 15.95 -8.32 7.24
N SER A 188 14.70 -8.52 6.80
CA SER A 188 14.27 -9.72 6.07
C SER A 188 14.36 -9.57 4.55
N ASP A 189 14.71 -8.40 4.02
CA ASP A 189 14.86 -8.13 2.59
C ASP A 189 16.32 -8.31 2.15
N GLU A 190 16.83 -9.54 2.22
CA GLU A 190 18.23 -9.86 1.87
C GLU A 190 18.58 -9.51 0.41
N GLY A 191 17.58 -9.53 -0.48
CA GLY A 191 17.75 -9.23 -1.90
C GLY A 191 17.64 -7.75 -2.26
N GLY A 192 17.35 -6.87 -1.28
CA GLY A 192 17.16 -5.43 -1.52
C GLY A 192 15.99 -5.12 -2.46
N ARG A 193 14.95 -5.95 -2.49
CA ARG A 193 13.77 -5.75 -3.34
C ARG A 193 13.09 -4.41 -3.05
N TYR A 194 13.11 -3.99 -1.80
CA TYR A 194 12.53 -2.75 -1.29
C TYR A 194 13.59 -1.77 -0.80
N ALA A 195 14.82 -1.87 -1.35
CA ALA A 195 15.85 -0.88 -1.11
C ALA A 195 15.39 0.52 -1.55
N TYR A 196 16.01 1.54 -0.97
CA TYR A 196 15.61 2.93 -1.16
C TYR A 196 15.56 3.37 -2.64
N ASP A 197 16.56 3.01 -3.45
CA ASP A 197 16.58 3.28 -4.89
C ASP A 197 15.57 2.46 -5.70
N GLN A 198 15.13 1.31 -5.18
CA GLN A 198 14.16 0.43 -5.85
C GLN A 198 12.71 0.87 -5.63
N GLN A 199 12.41 1.73 -4.65
CA GLN A 199 11.03 2.12 -4.33
C GLN A 199 10.25 2.66 -5.54
N PRO A 200 10.81 3.55 -6.39
CA PRO A 200 10.09 4.06 -7.56
C PRO A 200 9.67 2.96 -8.53
N GLU A 201 10.56 2.02 -8.87
CA GLU A 201 10.26 0.92 -9.79
C GLU A 201 9.31 -0.09 -9.14
N MET A 202 9.44 -0.35 -7.84
CA MET A 202 8.51 -1.23 -7.13
C MET A 202 7.10 -0.65 -7.06
N CYS A 203 6.95 0.66 -6.90
CA CYS A 203 5.66 1.34 -6.99
C CYS A 203 5.05 1.25 -8.40
N ARG A 204 5.87 1.39 -9.45
CA ARG A 204 5.47 1.15 -10.85
C ARG A 204 4.96 -0.28 -11.05
N TRP A 205 5.74 -1.26 -10.61
CA TRP A 205 5.36 -2.67 -10.69
C TRP A 205 4.05 -2.97 -9.95
N ASN A 206 3.85 -2.37 -8.77
CA ASN A 206 2.59 -2.52 -8.02
C ASN A 206 1.39 -1.89 -8.76
N LEU A 207 1.57 -0.78 -9.47
CA LEU A 207 0.53 -0.19 -10.33
C LEU A 207 0.20 -1.11 -11.52
N GLU A 208 1.19 -1.79 -12.10
CA GLU A 208 0.95 -2.82 -13.13
C GLU A 208 0.10 -3.96 -12.55
N LYS A 209 0.38 -4.42 -11.31
CA LYS A 209 -0.42 -5.47 -10.65
C LYS A 209 -1.85 -5.05 -10.34
N LEU A 210 -2.06 -3.77 -10.01
CA LEU A 210 -3.40 -3.19 -9.90
C LEU A 210 -4.11 -3.18 -11.26
N ALA A 211 -3.42 -2.75 -12.32
CA ALA A 211 -3.98 -2.73 -13.67
C ALA A 211 -4.43 -4.12 -14.12
N GLU A 212 -3.62 -5.15 -13.88
CA GLU A 212 -3.97 -6.55 -14.14
C GLU A 212 -5.24 -6.98 -13.39
N ALA A 213 -5.38 -6.60 -12.11
CA ALA A 213 -6.57 -6.92 -11.31
C ALA A 213 -7.85 -6.26 -11.85
N LEU A 214 -7.70 -5.06 -12.41
CA LEU A 214 -8.77 -4.27 -12.99
C LEU A 214 -9.04 -4.59 -14.46
N ALA A 215 -8.20 -5.41 -15.12
CA ALA A 215 -8.26 -5.68 -16.57
C ALA A 215 -9.66 -6.01 -17.14
N PRO A 216 -10.52 -6.80 -16.47
CA PRO A 216 -11.88 -7.06 -16.96
C PRO A 216 -12.77 -5.81 -17.05
N THR A 217 -12.50 -4.82 -16.20
CA THR A 217 -13.25 -3.55 -16.09
C THR A 217 -12.52 -2.41 -16.82
N LEU A 218 -11.20 -2.48 -16.87
CA LEU A 218 -10.28 -1.53 -17.50
C LEU A 218 -9.29 -2.30 -18.40
N PRO A 219 -9.59 -2.44 -19.70
CA PRO A 219 -8.75 -3.21 -20.61
C PRO A 219 -7.30 -2.70 -20.67
N THR A 220 -6.34 -3.63 -20.81
CA THR A 220 -4.90 -3.33 -20.80
C THR A 220 -4.46 -2.29 -21.82
N GLU A 221 -5.10 -2.27 -23.00
CA GLU A 221 -4.84 -1.26 -24.05
C GLU A 221 -5.04 0.18 -23.57
N ARG A 222 -5.87 0.38 -22.54
CA ARG A 222 -6.14 1.69 -21.94
C ARG A 222 -5.28 1.99 -20.73
N SER A 223 -4.88 0.98 -19.96
CA SER A 223 -4.04 1.18 -18.77
C SER A 223 -2.55 1.32 -19.12
N ARG A 224 -2.08 0.65 -20.19
CA ARG A 224 -0.66 0.63 -20.57
C ARG A 224 -0.06 2.01 -20.85
N PRO A 225 -0.66 2.88 -21.70
CA PRO A 225 -0.06 4.18 -21.99
C PRO A 225 0.12 5.06 -20.75
N VAL A 226 -0.79 4.92 -19.78
CA VAL A 226 -0.75 5.67 -18.52
C VAL A 226 0.39 5.20 -17.62
N LEU A 227 0.64 3.89 -17.59
CA LEU A 227 1.77 3.32 -16.84
C LEU A 227 3.11 3.71 -17.46
N ASP A 228 3.16 3.91 -18.79
CA ASP A 228 4.35 4.36 -19.49
C ASP A 228 4.68 5.84 -19.16
N GLU A 229 3.67 6.65 -18.80
CA GLU A 229 3.88 8.02 -18.31
C GLU A 229 4.47 8.09 -16.89
N TYR A 230 4.42 7.00 -16.11
CA TYR A 230 4.85 7.00 -14.70
C TYR A 230 6.26 7.53 -14.49
N GLY A 231 7.21 7.15 -15.35
CA GLY A 231 8.61 7.58 -15.22
C GLY A 231 8.85 9.06 -15.57
N ALA A 232 7.89 9.74 -16.19
CA ALA A 232 7.96 11.15 -16.55
C ALA A 232 7.22 12.07 -15.56
N LEU A 233 6.48 11.50 -14.61
CA LEU A 233 5.74 12.20 -13.56
C LEU A 233 6.61 12.43 -12.32
#